data_AF-A0A966KUV5-F1
#
_entry.id   AF-A0A966KUV5-F1
#
_cell.length_a   1.000
_cell.length_b   1.000
_cell.length_c   1.000
_cell.angle_alpha   90.00
_cell.angle_beta   90.00
_cell.angle_gamma   90.00
#
_symmetry.space_group_name_H-M   'P 1'
#
loop_
_entity.id
_entity.type
_entity.pdbx_description
1 polymer ?
#
loop_
_entity_poly.entity_id
_entity_poly.type
_entity_poly.pdbx_seq_one_letter_code
_entity_poly.pdbx_strand_id
1 'polypeptide(L)' 'MTGQEWIAAFAAELGLEPLAEADVEALLDLAGVAAHASERLAAPLTCYLAAMAGVAPADALARARALAGT' A
#
# COMPACT_ATOMS: atom_id res chain seq x y z
N MET A 1 6.11 -0.45 20.41
CA MET A 1 5.42 0.32 19.38
C MET A 1 4.73 -0.65 18.44
N THR A 2 3.42 -0.49 18.19
CA THR A 2 2.65 -1.25 17.21
C THR A 2 2.97 -0.80 15.78
N GLY A 3 2.47 -1.51 14.77
CA GLY A 3 2.66 -1.12 13.35
C GLY A 3 2.02 0.24 13.05
N GLN A 4 0.81 0.46 13.55
CA GLN A 4 0.07 1.72 13.41
C GLN A 4 0.83 2.88 14.08
N GLU A 5 1.34 2.66 15.29
CA GLU A 5 2.15 3.67 15.99
C GLU A 5 3.44 3.99 15.22
N TRP A 6 4.10 2.97 14.66
CA TRP A 6 5.29 3.17 13.82
C TRP A 6 5.00 4.00 12.57
N ILE A 7 3.94 3.66 11.83
CA ILE A 7 3.60 4.37 10.59
C ILE A 7 3.16 5.80 10.86
N ALA A 8 2.40 6.06 11.93
CA ALA A 8 2.03 7.41 12.32
C ALA A 8 3.26 8.25 12.69
N ALA A 9 4.19 7.69 13.47
CA ALA A 9 5.45 8.37 13.81
C ALA A 9 6.31 8.65 12.56
N PHE A 10 6.40 7.69 11.64
CA PHE A 10 7.17 7.86 10.41
C PHE A 10 6.55 8.89 9.45
N ALA A 11 5.22 8.94 9.36
CA ALA A 11 4.53 10.00 8.61
C ALA A 11 4.88 11.39 9.17
N ALA A 12 4.88 11.54 10.50
CA ALA A 12 5.25 12.79 11.15
C ALA A 12 6.72 13.20 10.88
N GLU A 13 7.67 12.26 10.89
CA GLU A 13 9.07 12.52 10.49
C GLU A 13 9.20 13.01 9.05
N LEU A 14 8.29 12.61 8.16
CA LEU A 14 8.22 13.06 6.77
C LEU A 14 7.41 14.36 6.59
N GLY A 15 6.85 14.93 7.67
CA GLY A 15 5.98 16.10 7.61
C GLY A 15 4.61 15.83 6.97
N LEU A 16 4.15 14.57 7.05
CA LEU A 16 2.88 14.11 6.51
C LEU A 16 1.86 13.87 7.63
N GLU A 17 0.58 14.02 7.30
CA GLU A 17 -0.50 13.54 8.14
C GLU A 17 -0.52 12.00 8.21
N PRO A 18 -0.99 11.41 9.32
CA PRO A 18 -1.21 9.97 9.40
C PRO A 18 -2.16 9.48 8.29
N LEU A 19 -1.89 8.28 7.80
CA LEU A 19 -2.76 7.62 6.83
C LEU A 19 -4.14 7.36 7.44
N ALA A 20 -5.19 7.56 6.65
CA ALA A 20 -6.53 7.13 7.01
C ALA A 20 -6.58 5.59 7.13
N GLU A 21 -7.39 5.07 8.04
CA GLU A 21 -7.51 3.62 8.29
C GLU A 21 -7.88 2.84 7.01
N ALA A 22 -8.80 3.38 6.21
CA ALA A 22 -9.18 2.79 4.93
C ALA A 22 -8.03 2.72 3.91
N ASP A 23 -7.12 3.70 3.92
CA ASP A 23 -5.94 3.69 3.05
C ASP A 23 -4.91 2.66 3.53
N VAL A 24 -4.77 2.50 4.85
CA VAL A 24 -3.92 1.44 5.43
C VAL A 24 -4.44 0.07 5.02
N GLU A 25 -5.74 -0.20 5.18
CA GLU A 25 -6.37 -1.46 4.76
C GLU A 25 -6.16 -1.71 3.26
N ALA A 26 -6.42 -0.72 2.41
CA ALA A 26 -6.26 -0.86 0.97
C ALA A 26 -4.79 -1.11 0.55
N LEU A 27 -3.81 -0.48 1.20
CA LEU A 27 -2.39 -0.71 0.95
C LEU A 27 -1.93 -2.10 1.40
N LEU A 28 -2.44 -2.60 2.53
CA LEU A 28 -2.17 -3.95 3.01
C LEU A 28 -2.77 -5.01 2.08
N ASP A 29 -3.99 -4.78 1.60
CA ASP A 29 -4.63 -5.61 0.58
C ASP A 29 -3.85 -5.59 -0.73
N LEU A 30 -3.39 -4.41 -1.19
CA LEU A 30 -2.59 -4.24 -2.40
C LEU A 30 -1.29 -5.03 -2.31
N ALA A 31 -0.56 -4.88 -1.21
CA ALA A 31 0.64 -5.64 -0.92
C ALA A 31 0.36 -7.14 -0.91
N GLY A 32 -0.74 -7.55 -0.28
CA GLY A 32 -1.21 -8.94 -0.25
C GLY A 32 -1.42 -9.49 -1.67
N VAL A 33 -2.21 -8.83 -2.50
CA VAL A 33 -2.48 -9.26 -3.89
C VAL A 33 -1.18 -9.43 -4.68
N ALA A 34 -0.29 -8.43 -4.62
CA ALA A 34 0.98 -8.47 -5.33
C ALA A 34 1.89 -9.62 -4.85
N ALA A 35 1.98 -9.86 -3.54
CA ALA A 35 2.79 -10.96 -3.00
C ALA A 35 2.26 -12.35 -3.36
N HIS A 36 0.93 -12.52 -3.44
CA HIS A 36 0.32 -13.81 -3.79
C HIS A 36 0.39 -14.10 -5.29
N ALA A 37 0.23 -13.07 -6.13
CA ALA A 37 0.24 -13.22 -7.58
C ALA A 37 1.66 -13.25 -8.18
N SER A 38 2.68 -12.89 -7.40
CA SER A 38 4.08 -12.82 -7.83
C SER A 38 4.99 -13.34 -6.71
N GLU A 39 5.94 -12.54 -6.26
CA GLU A 39 6.84 -12.84 -5.15
C GLU A 39 6.73 -11.78 -4.05
N ARG A 40 7.24 -12.07 -2.85
CA ARG A 40 7.23 -11.13 -1.72
C ARG A 40 7.86 -9.77 -2.04
N LEU A 41 8.79 -9.71 -3.01
CA LEU A 41 9.39 -8.47 -3.51
C LEU A 41 8.34 -7.51 -4.09
N ALA A 42 7.30 -8.05 -4.75
CA ALA A 42 6.30 -7.25 -5.45
C ALA A 42 5.41 -6.43 -4.50
N ALA A 43 5.19 -6.89 -3.27
CA ALA A 43 4.35 -6.20 -2.28
C ALA A 43 4.78 -4.74 -2.03
N PRO A 44 5.98 -4.47 -1.49
CA PRO A 44 6.39 -3.10 -1.20
C PRO A 44 6.61 -2.27 -2.47
N LEU A 45 7.09 -2.89 -3.55
CA LEU A 45 7.36 -2.17 -4.81
C LEU A 45 6.07 -1.72 -5.50
N THR A 46 5.00 -2.52 -5.44
CA THR A 46 3.69 -2.14 -5.99
C THR A 46 3.08 -0.97 -5.22
N CYS A 47 3.13 -1.00 -3.88
CA CYS A 47 2.65 0.12 -3.06
C CYS A 47 3.46 1.40 -3.33
N TYR A 48 4.79 1.29 -3.49
CA TYR A 48 5.64 2.42 -3.83
C TYR A 48 5.31 3.00 -5.21
N LEU A 49 5.10 2.16 -6.22
CA LEU A 49 4.71 2.59 -7.57
C LEU A 49 3.33 3.28 -7.57
N ALA A 50 2.37 2.79 -6.80
CA ALA A 50 1.06 3.42 -6.65
C ALA A 50 1.19 4.85 -6.11
N ALA A 51 1.99 5.04 -5.06
CA ALA A 51 2.27 6.35 -4.49
C ALA A 51 2.98 7.29 -5.48
N MET A 52 4.02 6.79 -6.17
CA MET A 52 4.74 7.56 -7.20
C MET A 52 3.86 7.99 -8.37
N ALA A 53 2.84 7.20 -8.70
CA ALA A 53 1.88 7.50 -9.74
C ALA A 53 0.74 8.43 -9.27
N GLY A 54 0.68 8.79 -7.98
CA GLY A 54 -0.41 9.59 -7.40
C GLY A 54 -1.77 8.89 -7.45
N VAL A 55 -1.79 7.55 -7.48
CA VAL A 55 -3.02 6.77 -7.55
C VAL A 55 -3.50 6.46 -6.13
N ALA A 56 -4.79 6.68 -5.88
CA ALA A 56 -5.39 6.35 -4.58
C ALA A 56 -5.24 4.84 -4.27
N PRO A 57 -5.00 4.45 -3.01
CA PRO A 57 -4.81 3.04 -2.63
C PRO A 57 -5.90 2.10 -3.14
N ALA A 58 -7.18 2.52 -3.06
CA ALA A 58 -8.31 1.73 -3.55
C ALA A 58 -8.25 1.48 -5.07
N ASP A 59 -7.87 2.49 -5.86
CA ASP A 59 -7.74 2.37 -7.31
C ASP A 59 -6.54 1.51 -7.70
N ALA A 60 -5.43 1.63 -6.96
CA ALA A 60 -4.25 0.80 -7.14
C ALA A 60 -4.56 -0.67 -6.83
N LEU A 61 -5.30 -0.94 -5.76
CA LEU A 61 -5.80 -2.27 -5.40
C LEU A 61 -6.69 -2.87 -6.50
N ALA A 62 -7.62 -2.09 -7.06
CA ALA A 62 -8.46 -2.55 -8.17
C ALA A 62 -7.62 -2.96 -9.40
N ARG A 63 -6.60 -2.18 -9.74
CA ARG A 63 -5.67 -2.50 -10.85
C ARG A 63 -4.84 -3.74 -10.57
N ALA A 64 -4.32 -3.90 -9.36
CA ALA A 64 -3.55 -5.09 -8.98
C ALA A 64 -4.41 -6.36 -9.00
N ARG A 65 -5.66 -6.30 -8.54
CA ARG A 65 -6.61 -7.41 -8.64
C ARG A 65 -6.92 -7.78 -10.08
N ALA A 66 -7.10 -6.79 -10.95
CA ALA A 66 -7.29 -7.04 -12.38
C ALA A 66 -6.08 -7.72 -13.02
N LEU A 67 -4.86 -7.29 -12.69
CA LEU A 67 -3.61 -7.90 -13.17
C LEU A 67 -3.39 -9.32 -12.61
N ALA A 68 -3.75 -9.60 -11.36
CA ALA A 68 -3.61 -10.93 -10.77
C ALA A 68 -4.62 -11.94 -11.33
N GLY A 69 -5.71 -11.46 -11.94
CA GLY A 69 -6.76 -12.27 -12.57
C GLY A 69 -6.57 -12.52 -14.07
N THR A 70 -5.51 -11.98 -14.68
CA THR A 70 -5.07 -12.30 -16.06
C THR A 70 -4.03 -13.41 -16.06
#